data_AF-A0A9D5NM69-F1
#
_entry.id   AF-A0A9D5NM69-F1
#
_cell.length_a   1.000
_cell.length_b   1.000
_cell.length_c   1.000
_cell.angle_alpha   90.00
_cell.angle_beta   90.00
_cell.angle_gamma   90.00
#
_symmetry.space_group_name_H-M   'P 1'
#
loop_
_entity.id
_entity.type
_entity.pdbx_description
1 polymer ?
#
loop_
_entity_poly.entity_id
_entity_poly.type
_entity_poly.pdbx_seq_one_letter_code
_entity_poly.pdbx_strand_id
1 'polypeptide(L)'
;MNKFVKVLFGTTSGADKDLEYKIGEVNVANNWNPNAEKGREFGGFNYATEDCILRWLHRGNVVYDVEIPEDAENIKLEGATTIYRANKIIISNPKKITDEMALDFYKKSNIPEISYYKALAVVSIMGYTKTAIQIFRDKVNKENIDLVLAEWNDFMRKGGRNEINDTVKLINEYLLEVKSDLLISITIDKAPFIKEITNEKVLNITGESGSGKSYYSNKYVNDDNYIVIDTDLVFGDSLTQDKYNLELRELFKHKEKDYLIKNFDDCYSEILNCFGDIEKTIVIDSAQFRNIKDYSILKGKIIVMRTCVDTCYNRCITRWKNTMKDYTKEELETYSNRKLGMYKWYKSLNKFLENISNYDYETRK
;
A
#
# COMPACT_ATOMS: atom_id res chain seq x y z
N MET A 1 32.45 14.97 -1.73
CA MET A 1 33.12 13.77 -1.16
C MET A 1 32.04 12.94 -0.50
N ASN A 2 31.88 11.66 -0.86
CA ASN A 2 30.80 10.84 -0.29
C ASN A 2 31.11 10.55 1.18
N LYS A 3 30.12 10.78 2.05
CA LYS A 3 30.25 10.57 3.48
C LYS A 3 30.14 9.09 3.81
N PHE A 4 31.12 8.55 4.53
CA PHE A 4 31.10 7.18 5.02
C PHE A 4 30.33 7.07 6.32
N VAL A 5 29.52 6.02 6.41
CA VAL A 5 28.63 5.75 7.54
C VAL A 5 28.64 4.26 7.91
N LYS A 6 28.31 4.00 9.17
CA LYS A 6 28.16 2.65 9.72
C LYS A 6 26.97 2.60 10.65
N VAL A 7 26.26 1.48 10.62
CA VAL A 7 25.12 1.24 11.53
C VAL A 7 25.49 0.21 12.59
N LEU A 8 25.03 0.45 13.82
CA LEU A 8 25.28 -0.35 15.02
C LEU A 8 24.01 -0.41 15.91
N PHE A 9 23.94 -1.41 16.80
CA PHE A 9 22.92 -1.46 17.85
C PHE A 9 23.47 -0.77 19.10
N GLY A 10 23.14 0.51 19.28
CA GLY A 10 23.92 1.36 20.19
C GLY A 10 25.37 1.40 19.70
N THR A 11 26.31 0.93 20.52
CA THR A 11 27.73 0.77 20.17
C THR A 11 28.10 -0.67 19.77
N THR A 12 27.16 -1.61 19.77
CA THR A 12 27.43 -3.04 19.50
C THR A 12 27.29 -3.38 18.01
N SER A 13 28.17 -4.24 17.49
CA SER A 13 28.12 -4.70 16.10
C SER A 13 26.87 -5.52 15.79
N GLY A 14 26.16 -5.19 14.71
CA GLY A 14 25.08 -6.03 14.18
C GLY A 14 25.55 -7.32 13.49
N ALA A 15 26.86 -7.54 13.38
CA ALA A 15 27.45 -8.78 12.86
C ALA A 15 28.04 -9.67 13.95
N ASP A 16 28.41 -9.09 15.10
CA ASP A 16 29.05 -9.77 16.23
C ASP A 16 28.58 -9.11 17.53
N LYS A 17 27.80 -9.83 18.34
CA LYS A 17 27.18 -9.23 19.52
C LYS A 17 28.17 -8.93 20.65
N ASP A 18 29.37 -9.51 20.58
CA ASP A 18 30.40 -9.35 21.61
C ASP A 18 31.37 -8.20 21.27
N LEU A 19 31.23 -7.60 20.08
CA LEU A 19 32.05 -6.49 19.63
C LEU A 19 31.37 -5.14 19.88
N GLU A 20 31.94 -4.36 20.80
CA GLU A 20 31.57 -2.97 21.04
C GLU A 20 32.59 -2.00 20.43
N TYR A 21 32.09 -0.90 19.86
CA TYR A 21 32.90 0.16 19.30
C TYR A 21 33.06 1.33 20.28
N LYS A 22 34.26 1.90 20.31
CA LYS A 22 34.60 3.12 21.02
C LYS A 22 34.37 4.33 20.14
N ILE A 23 33.66 5.33 20.66
CA ILE A 23 33.31 6.55 19.92
C ILE A 23 34.46 7.55 20.02
N GLY A 24 34.88 8.12 18.89
CA GLY A 24 35.98 9.09 18.83
C GLY A 24 37.38 8.48 18.98
N GLU A 25 37.48 7.16 19.08
CA GLU A 25 38.75 6.42 19.20
C GLU A 25 38.99 5.53 17.97
N VAL A 26 40.26 5.18 17.76
CA VAL A 26 40.65 4.19 16.75
C VAL A 26 40.20 2.80 17.22
N ASN A 27 39.22 2.25 16.53
CA ASN A 27 38.82 0.85 16.68
C ASN A 27 39.69 0.01 15.76
N VAL A 28 40.30 -1.06 16.29
CA VAL A 28 41.18 -1.97 15.53
C VAL A 28 40.54 -3.34 15.49
N ALA A 29 40.45 -3.95 14.31
CA ALA A 29 39.83 -5.26 14.13
C ALA A 29 40.72 -6.36 14.71
N ASN A 30 40.12 -7.27 15.48
CA ASN A 30 40.83 -8.43 16.06
C ASN A 30 41.26 -9.46 15.00
N ASN A 31 40.63 -9.44 13.83
CA ASN A 31 40.99 -10.26 12.69
C ASN A 31 40.98 -9.37 11.43
N TRP A 32 41.99 -9.52 10.59
CA TRP A 32 42.10 -8.86 9.30
C TRP A 32 42.87 -9.76 8.33
N ASN A 33 42.17 -10.25 7.32
CA ASN A 33 42.74 -10.99 6.21
C ASN A 33 42.11 -10.50 4.90
N PRO A 34 42.72 -9.51 4.23
CA PRO A 34 42.16 -8.91 3.02
C PRO A 34 42.07 -9.85 1.83
N ASN A 35 42.76 -11.00 1.91
CA ASN A 35 42.83 -11.99 0.84
C ASN A 35 41.95 -13.22 1.12
N ALA A 36 41.17 -13.23 2.20
CA ALA A 36 40.30 -14.34 2.52
C ALA A 36 39.12 -14.46 1.54
N GLU A 37 38.87 -15.68 1.04
CA GLU A 37 37.74 -15.94 0.15
C GLU A 37 36.40 -16.02 0.90
N LYS A 38 36.41 -16.37 2.19
CA LYS A 38 35.22 -16.50 3.03
C LYS A 38 35.02 -15.26 3.90
N GLY A 39 33.80 -14.71 3.87
CA GLY A 39 33.49 -13.45 4.57
C GLY A 39 33.70 -13.44 6.08
N ARG A 40 33.65 -14.60 6.78
CA ARG A 40 33.96 -14.70 8.22
C ARG A 40 35.46 -14.68 8.52
N GLU A 41 36.27 -15.22 7.62
CA GLU A 41 37.73 -15.32 7.77
C GLU A 41 38.42 -14.00 7.45
N PHE A 42 37.73 -13.13 6.72
CA PHE A 42 38.20 -11.81 6.36
C PHE A 42 38.40 -10.86 7.55
N GLY A 43 37.48 -10.88 8.52
CA GLY A 43 37.48 -9.92 9.63
C GLY A 43 37.19 -8.46 9.19
N GLY A 44 37.73 -7.48 9.91
CA GLY A 44 37.57 -6.04 9.63
C GLY A 44 36.19 -5.45 9.95
N PHE A 45 36.06 -4.14 9.74
CA PHE A 45 34.82 -3.39 9.97
C PHE A 45 34.16 -3.00 8.66
N ASN A 46 32.94 -3.48 8.43
CA ASN A 46 32.13 -3.04 7.29
C ASN A 46 31.54 -1.64 7.54
N TYR A 47 31.59 -0.80 6.51
CA TYR A 47 30.93 0.50 6.43
C TYR A 47 30.52 0.77 4.97
N ALA A 48 29.72 1.81 4.73
CA ALA A 48 29.26 2.16 3.38
C ALA A 48 29.17 3.67 3.23
N THR A 49 29.01 4.15 2.01
CA THR A 49 28.57 5.53 1.75
C THR A 49 27.06 5.66 2.01
N GLU A 50 26.58 6.89 2.26
CA GLU A 50 25.13 7.14 2.50
C GLU A 50 24.24 6.62 1.36
N ASP A 51 24.70 6.68 0.11
CA ASP A 51 23.99 6.18 -1.08
C ASP A 51 23.98 4.63 -1.20
N CYS A 52 24.69 3.91 -0.33
CA CYS A 52 24.78 2.45 -0.34
C CYS A 52 24.30 1.79 0.97
N ILE A 53 23.98 2.57 2.01
CA ILE A 53 23.71 2.06 3.36
C ILE A 53 22.30 1.44 3.52
N LEU A 54 21.34 1.80 2.67
CA LEU A 54 19.92 1.46 2.83
C LEU A 54 19.66 -0.03 3.10
N ARG A 55 20.29 -0.92 2.32
CA ARG A 55 20.14 -2.39 2.47
C ARG A 55 20.74 -2.92 3.77
N TRP A 56 21.62 -2.15 4.41
CA TRP A 56 22.33 -2.54 5.63
C TRP A 56 21.69 -2.01 6.91
N LEU A 57 20.62 -1.21 6.83
CA LEU A 57 19.96 -0.63 8.01
C LEU A 57 19.49 -1.69 9.03
N HIS A 58 19.23 -2.94 8.61
CA HIS A 58 18.93 -4.05 9.53
C HIS A 58 20.09 -4.44 10.48
N ARG A 59 21.28 -3.85 10.32
CA ARG A 59 22.47 -4.12 11.15
C ARG A 59 22.63 -3.14 12.32
N GLY A 60 21.67 -2.25 12.55
CA GLY A 60 21.72 -1.34 13.69
C GLY A 60 20.49 -0.44 13.79
N ASN A 61 20.41 0.27 14.90
CA ASN A 61 19.41 1.32 15.15
C ASN A 61 20.04 2.71 15.32
N VAL A 62 21.37 2.81 15.29
CA VAL A 62 22.15 4.05 15.32
C VAL A 62 23.08 4.07 14.11
N VAL A 63 23.16 5.21 13.42
CA VAL A 63 24.15 5.48 12.38
C VAL A 63 25.27 6.37 12.94
N TYR A 64 26.49 6.11 12.50
CA TYR A 64 27.69 6.84 12.85
C TYR A 64 28.38 7.34 11.59
N ASP A 65 29.05 8.48 11.71
CA ASP A 65 30.01 8.96 10.72
C ASP A 65 31.29 8.11 10.85
N VAL A 66 31.91 7.76 9.74
CA VAL A 66 33.11 6.93 9.69
C VAL A 66 34.27 7.70 9.09
N GLU A 67 35.38 7.70 9.81
CA GLU A 67 36.68 8.17 9.34
C GLU A 67 37.67 6.99 9.29
N ILE A 68 38.52 6.99 8.27
CA ILE A 68 39.52 5.95 8.05
C ILE A 68 40.90 6.52 8.41
N PRO A 69 41.57 5.98 9.45
CA PRO A 69 42.93 6.40 9.79
C PRO A 69 43.90 6.25 8.62
N GLU A 70 44.91 7.12 8.54
CA GLU A 70 45.89 7.12 7.43
C GLU A 70 46.67 5.80 7.31
N ASP A 71 46.91 5.13 8.44
CA ASP A 71 47.62 3.85 8.52
C ASP A 71 46.68 2.62 8.44
N ALA A 72 45.41 2.83 8.07
CA ALA A 72 44.45 1.76 7.90
C ALA A 72 44.56 1.11 6.52
N GLU A 73 44.47 -0.21 6.50
CA GLU A 73 44.20 -0.96 5.28
C GLU A 73 42.71 -0.91 4.99
N ASN A 74 42.35 -0.53 3.76
CA ASN A 74 40.97 -0.33 3.35
C ASN A 74 40.73 -0.88 1.95
N ILE A 75 39.63 -1.60 1.78
CA ILE A 75 39.24 -2.19 0.51
C ILE A 75 37.79 -1.86 0.18
N LYS A 76 37.52 -1.80 -1.12
CA LYS A 76 36.17 -1.72 -1.67
C LYS A 76 35.71 -3.13 -2.07
N LEU A 77 34.53 -3.52 -1.61
CA LEU A 77 33.89 -4.78 -1.99
C LEU A 77 32.66 -4.46 -2.84
N GLU A 78 32.68 -4.95 -4.08
CA GLU A 78 31.54 -4.85 -5.00
C GLU A 78 30.74 -6.15 -4.95
N GLY A 79 29.43 -6.02 -4.83
CA GLY A 79 28.50 -7.13 -4.74
C GLY A 79 27.08 -6.62 -4.89
N ALA A 80 26.15 -7.16 -4.10
CA ALA A 80 24.77 -6.70 -4.13
C ALA A 80 24.63 -5.20 -3.78
N THR A 81 25.51 -4.64 -2.95
CA THR A 81 25.75 -3.20 -2.90
C THR A 81 27.25 -2.96 -2.70
N THR A 82 27.72 -1.73 -2.94
CA THR A 82 29.08 -1.35 -2.56
C THR A 82 29.19 -1.25 -1.04
N ILE A 83 30.12 -2.00 -0.47
CA ILE A 83 30.53 -1.86 0.93
C ILE A 83 32.04 -1.69 0.98
N TYR A 84 32.51 -1.01 2.00
CA TYR A 84 33.92 -0.84 2.28
C TYR A 84 34.26 -1.58 3.56
N ARG A 85 35.52 -2.00 3.66
CA ARG A 85 36.00 -2.72 4.83
C ARG A 85 37.40 -2.27 5.16
N ALA A 86 37.62 -1.96 6.43
CA ALA A 86 38.91 -1.55 6.93
C ALA A 86 39.33 -2.33 8.18
N ASN A 87 40.64 -2.46 8.39
CA ASN A 87 41.20 -3.00 9.63
C ASN A 87 41.07 -2.03 10.81
N LYS A 88 40.97 -0.72 10.54
CA LYS A 88 40.79 0.34 11.53
C LYS A 88 39.74 1.35 11.09
N ILE A 89 38.91 1.80 12.02
CA ILE A 89 37.96 2.91 11.80
C ILE A 89 37.86 3.79 13.03
N ILE A 90 37.48 5.05 12.84
CA ILE A 90 36.97 5.92 13.90
C ILE A 90 35.49 6.15 13.63
N ILE A 91 34.65 5.92 14.63
CA ILE A 91 33.22 6.24 14.56
C ILE A 91 32.90 7.47 15.40
N SER A 92 32.02 8.33 14.91
CA SER A 92 31.61 9.54 15.63
C SER A 92 30.16 9.91 15.31
N ASN A 93 29.64 10.94 15.98
CA ASN A 93 28.34 11.54 15.68
C ASN A 93 27.15 10.55 15.67
N PRO A 94 26.90 9.81 16.78
CA PRO A 94 25.81 8.84 16.86
C PRO A 94 24.45 9.49 16.60
N LYS A 95 23.68 8.92 15.68
CA LYS A 95 22.29 9.35 15.40
C LYS A 95 21.37 8.16 15.35
N LYS A 96 20.30 8.18 16.17
CA LYS A 96 19.25 7.17 16.10
C LYS A 96 18.58 7.22 14.73
N ILE A 97 18.40 6.06 14.10
CA ILE A 97 17.79 5.98 12.78
C ILE A 97 16.28 6.13 12.90
N THR A 98 15.75 7.18 12.26
CA THR A 98 14.33 7.43 12.09
C THR A 98 13.88 7.03 10.69
N ASP A 99 12.57 6.86 10.49
CA ASP A 99 12.00 6.59 9.16
C ASP A 99 12.33 7.72 8.17
N GLU A 100 12.32 8.99 8.59
CA GLU A 100 12.69 10.11 7.71
C GLU A 100 14.14 10.07 7.27
N MET A 101 15.04 9.61 8.15
CA MET A 101 16.44 9.44 7.80
C MET A 101 16.65 8.23 6.88
N ALA A 102 15.90 7.14 7.07
CA ALA A 102 15.88 6.02 6.14
C ALA A 102 15.35 6.43 4.75
N LEU A 103 14.34 7.31 4.71
CA LEU A 103 13.80 7.87 3.47
C LEU A 103 14.82 8.78 2.77
N ASP A 104 15.59 9.57 3.52
CA ASP A 104 16.70 10.36 2.96
C ASP A 104 17.79 9.46 2.36
N PHE A 105 18.18 8.40 3.06
CA PHE A 105 19.11 7.40 2.50
C PHE A 105 18.55 6.74 1.24
N TYR A 106 17.26 6.44 1.19
CA TYR A 106 16.62 5.91 -0.03
C TYR A 106 16.69 6.90 -1.19
N LYS A 107 16.39 8.18 -0.96
CA LYS A 107 16.43 9.23 -2.00
C LYS A 107 17.85 9.45 -2.56
N LYS A 108 18.87 9.26 -1.74
CA LYS A 108 20.29 9.31 -2.15
C LYS A 108 20.78 7.99 -2.75
N SER A 109 20.04 6.90 -2.56
CA SER A 109 20.50 5.54 -2.83
C SER A 109 20.84 5.34 -4.30
N ASN A 110 22.00 4.72 -4.55
CA ASN A 110 22.47 4.32 -5.87
C ASN A 110 22.90 2.84 -5.87
N ILE A 111 22.06 1.99 -5.29
CA ILE A 111 22.28 0.53 -5.25
C ILE A 111 21.70 -0.12 -6.52
N PRO A 112 22.18 -1.32 -6.92
CA PRO A 112 21.58 -2.08 -8.01
C PRO A 112 20.08 -2.30 -7.83
N GLU A 113 19.31 -2.30 -8.92
CA GLU A 113 17.84 -2.34 -8.88
C GLU A 113 17.30 -3.52 -8.05
N ILE A 114 17.83 -4.73 -8.29
CA ILE A 114 17.46 -5.96 -7.56
C ILE A 114 17.70 -5.86 -6.04
N SER A 115 18.65 -5.02 -5.62
CA SER A 115 18.96 -4.81 -4.21
C SER A 115 17.92 -3.98 -3.48
N TYR A 116 17.09 -3.19 -4.18
CA TYR A 116 15.96 -2.49 -3.56
C TYR A 116 14.90 -3.46 -3.06
N TYR A 117 14.76 -4.67 -3.62
CA TYR A 117 13.76 -5.64 -3.16
C TYR A 117 14.11 -6.20 -1.78
N LYS A 118 15.41 -6.46 -1.52
CA LYS A 118 15.88 -6.77 -0.15
C LYS A 118 15.88 -5.54 0.75
N ALA A 119 16.17 -4.36 0.20
CA ALA A 119 16.08 -3.12 0.98
C ALA A 119 14.64 -2.87 1.47
N LEU A 120 13.63 -3.14 0.64
CA LEU A 120 12.22 -3.07 1.01
C LEU A 120 11.92 -3.97 2.22
N ALA A 121 12.38 -5.22 2.20
CA ALA A 121 12.26 -6.13 3.34
C ALA A 121 12.99 -5.60 4.59
N VAL A 122 14.20 -5.07 4.42
CA VAL A 122 14.99 -4.47 5.51
C VAL A 122 14.25 -3.32 6.18
N VAL A 123 13.83 -2.31 5.41
CA VAL A 123 13.16 -1.13 6.00
C VAL A 123 11.80 -1.49 6.59
N SER A 124 11.13 -2.52 6.05
CA SER A 124 9.88 -3.05 6.61
C SER A 124 10.11 -3.68 7.99
N ILE A 125 11.12 -4.53 8.15
CA ILE A 125 11.48 -5.13 9.44
C ILE A 125 11.84 -4.07 10.48
N MET A 126 12.51 -3.00 10.06
CA MET A 126 12.89 -1.90 10.95
C MET A 126 11.71 -0.99 11.32
N GLY A 127 10.53 -1.18 10.71
CA GLY A 127 9.33 -0.38 10.98
C GLY A 127 9.32 0.99 10.29
N TYR A 128 10.19 1.21 9.30
CA TYR A 128 10.30 2.44 8.52
C TYR A 128 9.22 2.47 7.43
N THR A 129 7.97 2.65 7.87
CA THR A 129 6.77 2.50 7.04
C THR A 129 6.73 3.47 5.86
N LYS A 130 7.08 4.75 6.07
CA LYS A 130 7.09 5.74 4.99
C LYS A 130 8.11 5.36 3.93
N THR A 131 9.31 4.97 4.36
CA THR A 131 10.38 4.51 3.46
C THR A 131 9.95 3.26 2.70
N ALA A 132 9.36 2.26 3.39
CA ALA A 132 8.91 1.02 2.77
C ALA A 132 7.84 1.25 1.70
N ILE A 133 6.83 2.10 1.99
CA ILE A 133 5.77 2.44 1.03
C ILE A 133 6.36 3.19 -0.17
N GLN A 134 7.32 4.11 0.04
CA GLN A 134 7.96 4.83 -1.06
C GLN A 134 8.74 3.87 -1.98
N ILE A 135 9.57 2.97 -1.41
CA ILE A 135 10.29 1.96 -2.21
C ILE A 135 9.30 1.09 -2.97
N PHE A 136 8.23 0.63 -2.32
CA PHE A 136 7.21 -0.19 -2.97
C PHE A 136 6.62 0.53 -4.19
N ARG A 137 6.18 1.79 -4.04
CA ARG A 137 5.58 2.58 -5.13
C ARG A 137 6.54 2.80 -6.30
N ASP A 138 7.81 3.04 -6.01
CA ASP A 138 8.79 3.38 -7.04
C ASP A 138 9.35 2.15 -7.76
N LYS A 139 9.42 1.00 -7.07
CA LYS A 139 10.22 -0.16 -7.50
C LYS A 139 9.40 -1.41 -7.81
N VAL A 140 8.12 -1.47 -7.44
CA VAL A 140 7.27 -2.66 -7.62
C VAL A 140 6.20 -2.40 -8.66
N ASN A 141 6.09 -3.30 -9.64
CA ASN A 141 5.07 -3.25 -10.68
C ASN A 141 4.66 -4.66 -11.12
N LYS A 142 3.72 -4.76 -12.07
CA LYS A 142 3.19 -6.05 -12.55
C LYS A 142 4.24 -6.91 -13.24
N GLU A 143 5.25 -6.32 -13.87
CA GLU A 143 6.27 -7.03 -14.64
C GLU A 143 7.31 -7.69 -13.73
N ASN A 144 7.64 -7.05 -12.59
CA ASN A 144 8.69 -7.52 -11.70
C ASN A 144 8.20 -8.21 -10.42
N ILE A 145 6.89 -8.25 -10.17
CA ILE A 145 6.33 -8.72 -8.89
C ILE A 145 6.80 -10.12 -8.46
N ASP A 146 6.97 -11.04 -9.41
CA ASP A 146 7.43 -12.40 -9.10
C ASP A 146 8.88 -12.42 -8.58
N LEU A 147 9.75 -11.61 -9.19
CA LEU A 147 11.12 -11.43 -8.71
C LEU A 147 11.14 -10.74 -7.34
N VAL A 148 10.33 -9.69 -7.16
CA VAL A 148 10.22 -8.98 -5.88
C VAL A 148 9.78 -9.92 -4.77
N LEU A 149 8.74 -10.72 -5.01
CA LEU A 149 8.25 -11.72 -4.05
C LEU A 149 9.29 -12.79 -3.75
N ALA A 150 10.05 -13.25 -4.73
CA ALA A 150 11.14 -14.21 -4.51
C ALA A 150 12.21 -13.64 -3.57
N GLU A 151 12.67 -12.41 -3.82
CA GLU A 151 13.68 -11.74 -2.99
C GLU A 151 13.15 -11.38 -1.60
N TRP A 152 11.90 -10.94 -1.51
CA TRP A 152 11.19 -10.69 -0.25
C TRP A 152 11.11 -11.97 0.58
N ASN A 153 10.57 -13.06 0.02
CA ASN A 153 10.38 -14.32 0.73
C ASN A 153 11.71 -14.96 1.15
N ASP A 154 12.76 -14.91 0.30
CA ASP A 154 14.11 -15.36 0.68
C ASP A 154 14.64 -14.62 1.91
N PHE A 155 14.44 -13.30 1.94
CA PHE A 155 14.92 -12.47 3.04
C PHE A 155 14.12 -12.68 4.34
N MET A 156 12.81 -12.86 4.21
CA MET A 156 11.87 -12.92 5.33
C MET A 156 11.83 -14.31 6.00
N ARG A 157 12.08 -15.40 5.25
CA ARG A 157 12.17 -16.77 5.77
C ARG A 157 13.19 -16.96 6.91
N LYS A 158 14.18 -16.09 7.02
CA LYS A 158 15.24 -16.19 8.04
C LYS A 158 14.74 -15.70 9.41
N GLY A 159 14.58 -16.60 10.38
CA GLY A 159 14.39 -16.23 11.78
C GLY A 159 13.04 -15.58 12.12
N GLY A 160 11.94 -16.02 11.49
CA GLY A 160 10.58 -15.63 11.89
C GLY A 160 10.20 -14.18 11.59
N ARG A 161 10.79 -13.54 10.58
CA ARG A 161 10.61 -12.10 10.28
C ARG A 161 9.23 -11.74 9.73
N ASN A 162 8.44 -12.73 9.30
CA ASN A 162 7.17 -12.54 8.60
C ASN A 162 6.09 -11.82 9.43
N GLU A 163 6.22 -11.79 10.75
CA GLU A 163 5.21 -11.21 11.65
C GLU A 163 5.80 -10.19 12.63
N ILE A 164 6.97 -9.64 12.31
CA ILE A 164 7.74 -8.84 13.28
C ILE A 164 7.07 -7.51 13.64
N ASN A 165 6.32 -6.90 12.71
CA ASN A 165 5.62 -5.64 12.91
C ASN A 165 4.51 -5.44 11.84
N ASP A 166 3.72 -4.37 12.00
CA ASP A 166 2.62 -4.04 11.09
C ASP A 166 3.10 -3.56 9.70
N THR A 167 4.29 -2.97 9.59
CA THR A 167 4.88 -2.56 8.30
C THR A 167 5.13 -3.76 7.40
N VAL A 168 5.66 -4.85 7.95
CA VAL A 168 5.88 -6.10 7.23
C VAL A 168 4.56 -6.66 6.69
N LYS A 169 3.53 -6.72 7.54
CA LYS A 169 2.19 -7.20 7.14
C LYS A 169 1.62 -6.34 6.01
N LEU A 170 1.70 -5.02 6.16
CA LEU A 170 1.21 -4.06 5.17
C LEU A 170 1.90 -4.22 3.80
N ILE A 171 3.22 -4.28 3.77
CA ILE A 171 3.97 -4.43 2.50
C ILE A 171 3.72 -5.81 1.89
N ASN A 172 3.63 -6.86 2.70
CA ASN A 172 3.28 -8.19 2.19
C ASN A 172 1.89 -8.20 1.53
N GLU A 173 0.89 -7.57 2.15
CA GLU A 173 -0.44 -7.38 1.55
C GLU A 173 -0.34 -6.63 0.22
N TYR A 174 0.38 -5.52 0.16
CA TYR A 174 0.55 -4.74 -1.09
C TYR A 174 1.22 -5.55 -2.21
N LEU A 175 2.23 -6.36 -1.89
CA LEU A 175 2.87 -7.25 -2.87
C LEU A 175 1.88 -8.29 -3.41
N LEU A 176 1.09 -8.92 -2.53
CA LEU A 176 0.07 -9.89 -2.94
C LEU A 176 -1.05 -9.24 -3.76
N GLU A 177 -1.43 -8.01 -3.44
CA GLU A 177 -2.40 -7.24 -4.23
C GLU A 177 -1.88 -6.93 -5.63
N VAL A 178 -0.59 -6.61 -5.81
CA VAL A 178 0.00 -6.43 -7.16
C VAL A 178 -0.02 -7.74 -7.93
N LYS A 179 0.32 -8.86 -7.26
CA LYS A 179 0.35 -10.19 -7.89
C LYS A 179 -1.03 -10.72 -8.27
N SER A 180 -2.06 -10.40 -7.50
CA SER A 180 -3.41 -10.93 -7.67
C SER A 180 -4.07 -10.40 -8.94
N ASP A 181 -4.69 -11.28 -9.74
CA ASP A 181 -5.55 -10.86 -10.86
C ASP A 181 -6.96 -10.46 -10.42
N LEU A 182 -7.30 -10.60 -9.12
CA LEU A 182 -8.61 -10.28 -8.55
C LEU A 182 -8.59 -8.98 -7.73
N LEU A 183 -7.67 -8.84 -6.79
CA LEU A 183 -7.70 -7.80 -5.76
C LEU A 183 -7.44 -6.40 -6.33
N ILE A 184 -8.01 -5.38 -5.69
CA ILE A 184 -7.63 -3.98 -5.91
C ILE A 184 -6.25 -3.77 -5.27
N SER A 185 -5.36 -3.15 -6.03
CA SER A 185 -4.01 -2.78 -5.60
C SER A 185 -3.95 -1.30 -5.25
N ILE A 186 -3.00 -0.91 -4.39
CA ILE A 186 -2.74 0.50 -4.14
C ILE A 186 -2.17 1.24 -5.36
N THR A 187 -1.42 0.58 -6.24
CA THR A 187 -0.68 1.24 -7.35
C THR A 187 -1.07 0.77 -8.74
N ILE A 188 -1.64 -0.43 -8.90
CA ILE A 188 -1.91 -1.02 -10.23
C ILE A 188 -3.40 -0.99 -10.57
N ASP A 189 -3.75 -0.23 -11.61
CA ASP A 189 -5.10 -0.22 -12.18
C ASP A 189 -5.40 -1.59 -12.81
N LYS A 190 -6.61 -2.10 -12.59
CA LYS A 190 -7.09 -3.36 -13.18
C LYS A 190 -8.44 -3.15 -13.84
N ALA A 191 -8.72 -3.98 -14.85
CA ALA A 191 -10.03 -4.01 -15.50
C ALA A 191 -11.14 -4.28 -14.46
N PRO A 192 -12.37 -3.77 -14.65
CA PRO A 192 -13.47 -4.10 -13.75
C PRO A 192 -13.65 -5.62 -13.60
N PHE A 193 -13.97 -6.07 -12.39
CA PHE A 193 -14.44 -7.43 -12.16
C PHE A 193 -15.93 -7.47 -12.48
N ILE A 194 -16.37 -8.45 -13.28
CA ILE A 194 -17.75 -8.60 -13.72
C ILE A 194 -18.19 -10.03 -13.46
N LYS A 195 -19.30 -10.22 -12.75
CA LYS A 195 -19.87 -11.54 -12.46
C LYS A 195 -21.40 -11.51 -12.57
N GLU A 196 -21.96 -12.44 -13.33
CA GLU A 196 -23.40 -12.73 -13.31
C GLU A 196 -23.71 -13.53 -12.03
N ILE A 197 -24.70 -13.09 -11.26
CA ILE A 197 -25.17 -13.80 -10.05
C ILE A 197 -26.49 -14.50 -10.36
N THR A 198 -27.40 -13.78 -11.00
CA THR A 198 -28.71 -14.28 -11.44
C THR A 198 -29.12 -13.59 -12.75
N ASN A 199 -30.24 -13.98 -13.35
CA ASN A 199 -30.68 -13.49 -14.67
C ASN A 199 -31.55 -12.22 -14.62
N GLU A 200 -31.83 -11.72 -13.40
CA GLU A 200 -32.61 -10.52 -13.15
C GLU A 200 -31.97 -9.29 -13.81
N LYS A 201 -32.79 -8.35 -14.30
CA LYS A 201 -32.35 -7.11 -14.94
C LYS A 201 -31.82 -6.09 -13.92
N VAL A 202 -30.75 -6.45 -13.22
CA VAL A 202 -30.11 -5.60 -12.21
C VAL A 202 -28.61 -5.50 -12.50
N LEU A 203 -28.09 -4.27 -12.49
CA LEU A 203 -26.66 -3.97 -12.62
C LEU A 203 -26.17 -3.29 -11.34
N ASN A 204 -25.33 -3.99 -10.58
CA ASN A 204 -24.78 -3.52 -9.33
C ASN A 204 -23.37 -3.00 -9.57
N ILE A 205 -23.14 -1.71 -9.40
CA ILE A 205 -21.87 -1.06 -9.68
C ILE A 205 -21.24 -0.60 -8.36
N THR A 206 -20.04 -1.10 -8.07
CA THR A 206 -19.29 -0.73 -6.86
C THR A 206 -17.80 -0.51 -7.14
N GLY A 207 -17.07 -0.03 -6.13
CA GLY A 207 -15.75 0.56 -6.29
C GLY A 207 -15.46 1.70 -5.32
N GLU A 208 -14.18 2.01 -5.12
CA GLU A 208 -13.73 3.12 -4.29
C GLU A 208 -14.22 4.49 -4.79
N SER A 209 -14.17 5.50 -3.92
CA SER A 209 -14.38 6.89 -4.34
C SER A 209 -13.30 7.28 -5.35
N GLY A 210 -13.68 7.81 -6.52
CA GLY A 210 -12.72 8.14 -7.60
C GLY A 210 -12.40 6.98 -8.55
N SER A 211 -12.94 5.78 -8.32
CA SER A 211 -12.70 4.61 -9.17
C SER A 211 -13.34 4.69 -10.56
N GLY A 212 -14.30 5.59 -10.78
CA GLY A 212 -15.01 5.75 -12.05
C GLY A 212 -16.41 5.14 -12.10
N LYS A 213 -16.99 4.71 -10.97
CA LYS A 213 -18.37 4.18 -10.89
C LYS A 213 -19.40 5.08 -11.59
N SER A 214 -19.48 6.34 -11.17
CA SER A 214 -20.44 7.31 -11.71
C SER A 214 -20.24 7.54 -13.21
N TYR A 215 -18.99 7.52 -13.70
CA TYR A 215 -18.73 7.59 -15.14
C TYR A 215 -19.27 6.35 -15.87
N TYR A 216 -19.13 5.17 -15.26
CA TYR A 216 -19.65 3.91 -15.80
C TYR A 216 -21.18 3.83 -15.78
N SER A 217 -21.84 4.35 -14.75
CA SER A 217 -23.30 4.36 -14.61
C SER A 217 -23.99 5.49 -15.40
N ASN A 218 -23.32 6.63 -15.61
CA ASN A 218 -23.88 7.80 -16.31
C ASN A 218 -24.40 7.52 -17.72
N LYS A 219 -23.86 6.51 -18.41
CA LYS A 219 -24.34 6.13 -19.76
C LYS A 219 -25.78 5.60 -19.77
N TYR A 220 -26.31 5.20 -18.61
CA TYR A 220 -27.69 4.70 -18.47
C TYR A 220 -28.69 5.77 -18.00
N VAL A 221 -28.22 6.94 -17.53
CA VAL A 221 -29.08 7.95 -16.88
C VAL A 221 -30.13 8.52 -17.84
N ASN A 222 -29.81 8.65 -19.12
CA ASN A 222 -30.71 9.21 -20.13
C ASN A 222 -31.38 8.12 -21.00
N ASP A 223 -31.32 6.85 -20.59
CA ASP A 223 -31.93 5.74 -21.32
C ASP A 223 -33.19 5.27 -20.59
N ASP A 224 -34.34 5.40 -21.26
CA ASP A 224 -35.64 5.06 -20.69
C ASP A 224 -35.78 3.57 -20.32
N ASN A 225 -34.91 2.69 -20.82
CA ASN A 225 -34.88 1.28 -20.44
C ASN A 225 -34.25 1.03 -19.07
N TYR A 226 -33.69 2.05 -18.42
CA TYR A 226 -32.96 1.93 -17.16
C TYR A 226 -33.55 2.80 -16.05
N ILE A 227 -33.30 2.36 -14.82
CA ILE A 227 -33.51 3.14 -13.59
C ILE A 227 -32.15 3.22 -12.91
N VAL A 228 -31.56 4.41 -12.82
CA VAL A 228 -30.23 4.58 -12.20
C VAL A 228 -30.40 5.12 -10.79
N ILE A 229 -30.05 4.30 -9.81
CA ILE A 229 -30.04 4.63 -8.39
C ILE A 229 -28.60 4.92 -7.96
N ASP A 230 -28.30 6.18 -7.69
CA ASP A 230 -27.02 6.60 -7.10
C ASP A 230 -27.22 6.81 -5.60
N THR A 231 -26.64 5.92 -4.79
CA THR A 231 -26.81 5.99 -3.33
C THR A 231 -26.20 7.26 -2.71
N ASP A 232 -25.22 7.91 -3.35
CA ASP A 232 -24.71 9.21 -2.91
C ASP A 232 -25.75 10.32 -3.15
N LEU A 233 -26.62 10.19 -4.18
CA LEU A 233 -27.76 11.08 -4.41
C LEU A 233 -28.95 10.73 -3.52
N VAL A 234 -29.21 9.47 -3.20
CA VAL A 234 -30.32 9.09 -2.32
C VAL A 234 -30.09 9.58 -0.88
N PHE A 235 -28.88 9.38 -0.35
CA PHE A 235 -28.56 9.66 1.06
C PHE A 235 -27.81 10.98 1.29
N GLY A 236 -27.43 11.69 0.21
CA GLY A 236 -26.71 12.96 0.28
C GLY A 236 -27.59 14.19 0.08
N ASP A 237 -27.02 15.36 0.37
CA ASP A 237 -27.70 16.65 0.23
C ASP A 237 -27.67 17.22 -1.20
N SER A 238 -27.03 16.51 -2.14
CA SER A 238 -26.87 16.97 -3.52
C SER A 238 -28.22 17.13 -4.20
N LEU A 239 -28.40 18.21 -4.97
CA LEU A 239 -29.61 18.40 -5.77
C LEU A 239 -29.69 17.33 -6.86
N THR A 240 -30.83 16.66 -6.97
CA THR A 240 -31.15 15.75 -8.06
C THR A 240 -32.58 16.01 -8.53
N GLN A 241 -32.80 15.92 -9.84
CA GLN A 241 -34.14 15.96 -10.45
C GLN A 241 -34.62 14.55 -10.86
N ASP A 242 -33.79 13.53 -10.65
CA ASP A 242 -34.15 12.16 -10.96
C ASP A 242 -35.25 11.67 -10.01
N LYS A 243 -36.42 11.34 -10.57
CA LYS A 243 -37.61 10.96 -9.81
C LYS A 243 -37.39 9.70 -8.96
N TYR A 244 -36.60 8.74 -9.43
CA TYR A 244 -36.40 7.46 -8.74
C TYR A 244 -35.49 7.63 -7.52
N ASN A 245 -34.43 8.43 -7.65
CA ASN A 245 -33.58 8.80 -6.52
C ASN A 245 -34.33 9.66 -5.48
N LEU A 246 -35.22 10.55 -5.93
CA LEU A 246 -36.07 11.35 -5.03
C LEU A 246 -37.08 10.48 -4.26
N GLU A 247 -37.70 9.51 -4.92
CA GLU A 247 -38.62 8.56 -4.28
C GLU A 247 -37.93 7.76 -3.17
N LEU A 248 -36.73 7.22 -3.45
CA LEU A 248 -35.94 6.55 -2.42
C LEU A 248 -35.45 7.52 -1.33
N ARG A 249 -35.09 8.76 -1.67
CA ARG A 249 -34.71 9.76 -0.67
C ARG A 249 -35.83 9.99 0.32
N GLU A 250 -37.07 10.13 -0.17
CA GLU A 250 -38.25 10.28 0.68
C GLU A 250 -38.52 9.04 1.54
N LEU A 251 -38.30 7.84 0.99
CA LEU A 251 -38.41 6.57 1.72
C LEU A 251 -37.40 6.49 2.87
N PHE A 252 -36.15 6.91 2.62
CA PHE A 252 -35.05 6.77 3.59
C PHE A 252 -34.81 8.01 4.48
N LYS A 253 -35.53 9.13 4.28
CA LYS A 253 -35.27 10.41 4.99
C LYS A 253 -35.32 10.34 6.51
N HIS A 254 -36.06 9.39 7.07
CA HIS A 254 -36.20 9.21 8.51
C HIS A 254 -35.15 8.26 9.12
N LYS A 255 -34.29 7.67 8.30
CA LYS A 255 -33.24 6.76 8.74
C LYS A 255 -32.06 7.55 9.31
N GLU A 256 -31.27 6.89 10.16
CA GLU A 256 -30.04 7.46 10.71
C GLU A 256 -28.97 7.70 9.63
N LYS A 257 -28.05 8.64 9.88
CA LYS A 257 -27.03 9.08 8.91
C LYS A 257 -26.13 7.94 8.40
N ASP A 258 -25.90 6.92 9.22
CA ASP A 258 -25.08 5.76 8.88
C ASP A 258 -25.91 4.51 8.52
N TYR A 259 -27.21 4.68 8.27
CA TYR A 259 -28.12 3.59 7.90
C TYR A 259 -27.62 2.80 6.68
N LEU A 260 -27.20 3.50 5.62
CA LEU A 260 -26.68 2.88 4.40
C LEU A 260 -25.43 2.02 4.67
N ILE A 261 -24.64 2.35 5.68
CA ILE A 261 -23.43 1.60 6.05
C ILE A 261 -23.79 0.38 6.92
N LYS A 262 -24.67 0.56 7.91
CA LYS A 262 -25.03 -0.49 8.89
C LYS A 262 -26.01 -1.53 8.34
N ASN A 263 -26.92 -1.10 7.48
CA ASN A 263 -28.11 -1.84 7.02
C ASN A 263 -28.17 -1.88 5.48
N PHE A 264 -27.02 -2.15 4.84
CA PHE A 264 -26.93 -2.16 3.38
C PHE A 264 -27.83 -3.24 2.74
N ASP A 265 -27.95 -4.42 3.36
CA ASP A 265 -28.81 -5.52 2.90
C ASP A 265 -30.29 -5.10 2.83
N ASP A 266 -30.78 -4.41 3.87
CA ASP A 266 -32.14 -3.86 3.92
C ASP A 266 -32.32 -2.80 2.82
N CYS A 267 -31.39 -1.85 2.73
CA CYS A 267 -31.43 -0.80 1.71
C CYS A 267 -31.47 -1.39 0.29
N TYR A 268 -30.65 -2.40 0.03
CA TYR A 268 -30.61 -3.11 -1.24
C TYR A 268 -31.96 -3.76 -1.57
N SER A 269 -32.53 -4.48 -0.61
CA SER A 269 -33.81 -5.18 -0.78
C SER A 269 -34.96 -4.19 -1.00
N GLU A 270 -34.99 -3.07 -0.27
CA GLU A 270 -35.98 -2.00 -0.46
C GLU A 270 -35.89 -1.37 -1.85
N ILE A 271 -34.68 -1.10 -2.36
CA ILE A 271 -34.50 -0.61 -3.74
C ILE A 271 -35.09 -1.57 -4.76
N LEU A 272 -34.84 -2.88 -4.60
CA LEU A 272 -35.39 -3.89 -5.48
C LEU A 272 -36.91 -4.01 -5.34
N ASN A 273 -37.46 -3.89 -4.14
CA ASN A 273 -38.91 -3.95 -3.92
C ASN A 273 -39.64 -2.75 -4.53
N CYS A 274 -39.07 -1.54 -4.43
CA CYS A 274 -39.66 -0.32 -5.00
C CYS A 274 -39.78 -0.39 -6.52
N PHE A 275 -38.83 -1.04 -7.20
CA PHE A 275 -38.70 -0.96 -8.66
C PHE A 275 -38.72 -2.32 -9.37
N GLY A 276 -38.85 -3.42 -8.65
CA GLY A 276 -38.72 -4.79 -9.19
C GLY A 276 -39.82 -5.20 -10.17
N ASP A 277 -41.01 -4.60 -10.05
CA ASP A 277 -42.13 -4.83 -10.97
C ASP A 277 -42.06 -3.98 -12.24
N ILE A 278 -41.08 -3.07 -12.33
CA ILE A 278 -40.89 -2.22 -13.50
C ILE A 278 -40.08 -2.99 -14.55
N GLU A 279 -40.51 -3.00 -15.81
CA GLU A 279 -39.85 -3.74 -16.90
C GLU A 279 -38.42 -3.23 -17.26
N LYS A 280 -37.97 -2.18 -16.58
CA LYS A 280 -36.67 -1.52 -16.77
C LYS A 280 -35.54 -2.27 -16.06
N THR A 281 -34.31 -2.05 -16.53
CA THR A 281 -33.11 -2.54 -15.86
C THR A 281 -32.73 -1.60 -14.73
N ILE A 282 -32.60 -2.11 -13.51
CA ILE A 282 -32.20 -1.32 -12.34
C ILE A 282 -30.67 -1.27 -12.27
N VAL A 283 -30.10 -0.08 -12.19
CA VAL A 283 -28.66 0.16 -12.03
C VAL A 283 -28.42 0.77 -10.67
N ILE A 284 -27.69 0.09 -9.80
CA ILE A 284 -27.40 0.52 -8.43
C ILE A 284 -25.93 0.91 -8.33
N ASP A 285 -25.63 2.22 -8.25
CA ASP A 285 -24.29 2.75 -7.98
C ASP A 285 -24.11 2.96 -6.48
N SER A 286 -23.24 2.15 -5.87
CA SER A 286 -22.91 2.31 -4.46
C SER A 286 -21.50 1.84 -4.13
N ALA A 287 -20.79 2.63 -3.30
CA ALA A 287 -19.57 2.15 -2.66
C ALA A 287 -19.85 1.11 -1.54
N GLN A 288 -21.09 0.96 -1.10
CA GLN A 288 -21.45 0.27 0.14
C GLN A 288 -21.74 -1.22 -0.01
N PHE A 289 -21.64 -1.78 -1.23
CA PHE A 289 -21.63 -3.25 -1.43
C PHE A 289 -20.59 -3.98 -0.59
N ARG A 290 -19.50 -3.30 -0.19
CA ARG A 290 -18.52 -3.81 0.79
C ARG A 290 -19.12 -4.18 2.15
N ASN A 291 -20.30 -3.67 2.48
CA ASN A 291 -20.99 -3.91 3.76
C ASN A 291 -22.09 -4.97 3.65
N ILE A 292 -22.28 -5.58 2.47
CA ILE A 292 -23.28 -6.63 2.32
C ILE A 292 -22.93 -7.84 3.19
N LYS A 293 -23.93 -8.39 3.89
CA LYS A 293 -23.76 -9.54 4.78
C LYS A 293 -24.36 -10.80 4.17
N ASP A 294 -25.57 -10.72 3.66
CA ASP A 294 -26.24 -11.80 2.94
C ASP A 294 -26.03 -11.67 1.42
N TYR A 295 -25.18 -12.53 0.86
CA TYR A 295 -24.90 -12.54 -0.57
C TYR A 295 -26.06 -13.15 -1.39
N SER A 296 -26.99 -13.87 -0.75
CA SER A 296 -28.11 -14.53 -1.43
C SER A 296 -29.17 -13.57 -1.97
N ILE A 297 -29.21 -12.35 -1.45
CA ILE A 297 -30.12 -11.31 -1.92
C ILE A 297 -29.66 -10.70 -3.25
N LEU A 298 -28.38 -10.83 -3.61
CA LEU A 298 -27.81 -10.18 -4.79
C LEU A 298 -28.44 -10.65 -6.09
N LYS A 299 -28.92 -9.70 -6.90
CA LYS A 299 -29.60 -9.94 -8.17
C LYS A 299 -28.82 -9.44 -9.38
N GLY A 300 -29.00 -10.08 -10.52
CA GLY A 300 -28.39 -9.70 -11.80
C GLY A 300 -26.87 -9.78 -11.79
N LYS A 301 -26.23 -8.71 -12.26
CA LYS A 301 -24.79 -8.62 -12.50
C LYS A 301 -24.09 -7.74 -11.47
N ILE A 302 -22.94 -8.18 -10.96
CA ILE A 302 -22.03 -7.37 -10.14
C ILE A 302 -20.89 -6.86 -11.01
N ILE A 303 -20.60 -5.56 -10.88
CA ILE A 303 -19.50 -4.86 -11.54
C ILE A 303 -18.70 -4.12 -10.47
N VAL A 304 -17.46 -4.55 -10.23
CA VAL A 304 -16.55 -3.90 -9.28
C VAL A 304 -15.46 -3.17 -10.05
N MET A 305 -15.41 -1.85 -9.91
CA MET A 305 -14.33 -1.03 -10.45
C MET A 305 -13.06 -1.26 -9.64
N ARG A 306 -11.97 -1.65 -10.33
CA ARG A 306 -10.68 -2.01 -9.73
C ARG A 306 -9.54 -1.05 -10.11
N THR A 307 -9.89 0.22 -10.28
CA THR A 307 -8.93 1.33 -10.31
C THR A 307 -8.14 1.35 -9.00
N CYS A 308 -6.82 1.54 -9.07
CA CYS A 308 -5.95 1.51 -7.91
C CYS A 308 -6.23 2.66 -6.93
N VAL A 309 -5.83 2.47 -5.68
CA VAL A 309 -6.12 3.40 -4.60
C VAL A 309 -5.44 4.76 -4.83
N ASP A 310 -4.19 4.78 -5.32
CA ASP A 310 -3.46 6.01 -5.63
C ASP A 310 -4.19 6.83 -6.72
N THR A 311 -4.64 6.18 -7.80
CA THR A 311 -5.43 6.82 -8.86
C THR A 311 -6.76 7.34 -8.32
N CYS A 312 -7.47 6.53 -7.51
CA CYS A 312 -8.72 6.92 -6.85
C CYS A 312 -8.55 8.16 -5.96
N TYR A 313 -7.48 8.19 -5.16
CA TYR A 313 -7.11 9.31 -4.31
C TYR A 313 -6.88 10.56 -5.14
N ASN A 314 -5.99 10.49 -6.13
CA ASN A 314 -5.62 11.62 -6.98
C ASN A 314 -6.83 12.19 -7.74
N ARG A 315 -7.73 11.33 -8.24
CA ARG A 315 -8.98 11.75 -8.86
C ARG A 315 -9.92 12.45 -7.87
N CYS A 316 -10.02 11.97 -6.63
CA CYS A 316 -10.80 12.65 -5.59
C CYS A 316 -10.25 14.05 -5.29
N ILE A 317 -8.93 14.17 -5.11
CA ILE A 317 -8.29 15.46 -4.85
C ILE A 317 -8.53 16.42 -6.03
N THR A 318 -8.28 15.94 -7.26
CA THR A 318 -8.44 16.75 -8.48
C THR A 318 -9.89 17.23 -8.63
N ARG A 319 -10.86 16.35 -8.45
CA ARG A 319 -12.28 16.71 -8.51
C ARG A 319 -12.64 17.76 -7.46
N TRP A 320 -12.19 17.59 -6.22
CA TRP A 320 -12.47 18.56 -5.15
C TRP A 320 -11.90 19.94 -5.45
N LYS A 321 -10.64 20.00 -5.95
CA LYS A 321 -10.00 21.25 -6.39
C LYS A 321 -10.79 21.95 -7.50
N ASN A 322 -11.38 21.19 -8.42
CA ASN A 322 -12.17 21.73 -9.51
C ASN A 322 -13.55 22.22 -9.04
N THR A 323 -14.12 21.62 -8.00
CA THR A 323 -15.41 22.00 -7.43
C THR A 323 -15.30 23.23 -6.52
N MET A 324 -14.31 23.25 -5.63
CA MET A 324 -14.07 24.38 -4.72
C MET A 324 -13.22 25.42 -5.44
N LYS A 325 -13.85 26.41 -6.08
CA LYS A 325 -13.11 27.56 -6.61
C LYS A 325 -12.62 28.39 -5.43
N ASP A 326 -11.34 28.76 -5.43
CA ASP A 326 -10.69 29.60 -4.40
C ASP A 326 -10.49 28.98 -3.01
N TYR A 327 -10.19 27.68 -2.94
CA TYR A 327 -9.86 26.99 -1.68
C TYR A 327 -8.51 27.45 -1.08
N THR A 328 -8.42 27.38 0.25
CA THR A 328 -7.19 27.57 1.02
C THR A 328 -6.34 26.30 1.12
N LYS A 329 -5.03 26.44 1.38
CA LYS A 329 -4.14 25.29 1.59
C LYS A 329 -4.62 24.39 2.74
N GLU A 330 -5.15 24.97 3.81
CA GLU A 330 -5.67 24.25 4.97
C GLU A 330 -6.92 23.41 4.65
N GLU A 331 -7.85 23.94 3.83
CA GLU A 331 -9.02 23.18 3.39
C GLU A 331 -8.63 22.00 2.50
N LEU A 332 -7.67 22.20 1.59
CA LEU A 332 -7.13 21.13 0.77
C LEU A 332 -6.46 20.05 1.63
N GLU A 333 -5.67 20.45 2.62
CA GLU A 333 -5.00 19.53 3.54
C GLU A 333 -6.01 18.73 4.37
N THR A 334 -7.04 19.40 4.90
CA THR A 334 -8.15 18.78 5.63
C THR A 334 -8.89 17.76 4.77
N TYR A 335 -9.23 18.11 3.53
CA TYR A 335 -9.87 17.19 2.59
C TYR A 335 -8.96 16.00 2.25
N SER A 336 -7.69 16.28 1.97
CA SER A 336 -6.67 15.28 1.62
C SER A 336 -6.49 14.27 2.74
N ASN A 337 -6.32 14.75 3.98
CA ASN A 337 -6.17 13.91 5.17
C ASN A 337 -7.40 13.04 5.41
N ARG A 338 -8.62 13.58 5.24
CA ARG A 338 -9.84 12.76 5.30
C ARG A 338 -9.87 11.67 4.22
N LYS A 339 -9.37 11.97 3.02
CA LYS A 339 -9.35 11.00 1.91
C LYS A 339 -8.29 9.91 2.07
N LEU A 340 -7.27 10.10 2.91
CA LEU A 340 -6.33 9.02 3.26
C LEU A 340 -7.03 7.79 3.88
N GLY A 341 -8.24 7.94 4.43
CA GLY A 341 -9.04 6.82 4.92
C GLY A 341 -9.28 5.73 3.86
N MET A 342 -9.24 6.05 2.56
CA MET A 342 -9.45 5.07 1.50
C MET A 342 -8.40 3.97 1.47
N TYR A 343 -7.16 4.24 1.90
CA TYR A 343 -6.09 3.25 2.05
C TYR A 343 -6.37 2.23 3.17
N LYS A 344 -7.41 2.45 3.96
CA LYS A 344 -7.96 1.46 4.90
C LYS A 344 -9.24 0.84 4.37
N TRP A 345 -10.15 1.66 3.83
CA TRP A 345 -11.47 1.21 3.41
C TRP A 345 -11.42 0.22 2.25
N TYR A 346 -10.52 0.37 1.28
CA TYR A 346 -10.45 -0.53 0.13
C TYR A 346 -10.25 -2.00 0.50
N LYS A 347 -9.66 -2.29 1.68
CA LYS A 347 -9.52 -3.67 2.18
C LYS A 347 -10.86 -4.37 2.37
N SER A 348 -11.92 -3.67 2.78
CA SER A 348 -13.25 -4.29 2.87
C SER A 348 -13.87 -4.56 1.50
N LEU A 349 -13.53 -3.78 0.48
CA LEU A 349 -13.92 -4.05 -0.91
C LEU A 349 -13.14 -5.23 -1.49
N ASN A 350 -11.86 -5.39 -1.14
CA ASN A 350 -11.09 -6.60 -1.45
C ASN A 350 -11.71 -7.85 -0.82
N LYS A 351 -12.13 -7.78 0.45
CA LYS A 351 -12.86 -8.87 1.10
C LYS A 351 -14.18 -9.20 0.38
N PHE A 352 -14.93 -8.18 -0.03
CA PHE A 352 -16.14 -8.37 -0.84
C PHE A 352 -15.83 -9.05 -2.18
N LEU A 353 -14.76 -8.61 -2.87
CA LEU A 353 -14.30 -9.21 -4.14
C LEU A 353 -13.96 -10.70 -3.99
N GLU A 354 -13.24 -11.07 -2.94
CA GLU A 354 -12.92 -12.47 -2.65
C GLU A 354 -14.19 -13.29 -2.44
N ASN A 355 -15.10 -12.81 -1.59
CA ASN A 355 -16.36 -13.49 -1.30
C ASN A 355 -17.24 -13.66 -2.55
N ILE A 356 -17.44 -12.59 -3.32
CA ILE A 356 -18.29 -12.64 -4.52
C ILE A 356 -17.65 -13.48 -5.62
N SER A 357 -16.33 -13.49 -5.75
CA SER A 357 -15.64 -14.34 -6.73
C SER A 357 -15.91 -15.83 -6.50
N ASN A 358 -15.95 -16.25 -5.22
CA ASN A 358 -16.20 -17.63 -4.80
C ASN A 358 -17.69 -17.97 -4.61
N TYR A 359 -18.59 -16.98 -4.79
CA TYR A 359 -20.02 -17.19 -4.58
C TYR A 359 -20.68 -17.83 -5.81
N ASP A 360 -21.04 -19.12 -5.72
CA ASP A 360 -21.78 -19.81 -6.78
C ASP A 360 -23.24 -20.02 -6.38
N TYR A 361 -24.15 -19.38 -7.11
CA TYR A 361 -25.59 -19.42 -6.84
C TYR A 361 -26.20 -20.82 -7.05
N GLU A 362 -25.68 -21.60 -8.00
CA GLU A 362 -26.25 -22.90 -8.38
C GLU A 362 -26.03 -24.01 -7.35
N THR A 363 -25.06 -23.89 -6.44
CA THR A 363 -24.73 -24.95 -5.47
C THR A 363 -25.54 -24.88 -4.17
N ARG A 364 -26.46 -23.91 -4.03
CA ARG A 364 -27.27 -23.68 -2.81
C ARG A 364 -28.77 -23.83 -3.01
N LYS A 365 -29.23 -24.26 -4.19
CA LYS A 365 -30.57 -24.82 -4.39
C LYS A 365 -30.53 -26.32 -4.17
#